data_AF-A0A418VAA2-F1
#
_entry.id   AF-A0A418VAA2-F1
#
_cell.length_a   1.000
_cell.length_b   1.000
_cell.length_c   1.000
_cell.angle_alpha   90.00
_cell.angle_beta   90.00
_cell.angle_gamma   90.00
#
_symmetry.space_group_name_H-M   'P 1'
#
loop_
_entity.id
_entity.type
_entity.pdbx_description
1 polymer ?
#
loop_
_entity_poly.entity_id
_entity_poly.type
_entity_poly.pdbx_seq_one_letter_code
_entity_poly.pdbx_strand_id
1 'polypeptide(L)'
;MSNFRRAFLLLPLFSLMCSASAAGLLGTRASFFNSAFCRQYACGEPYRSGQNWMYRLNTGDTAFIRRENNDAQGRIELMAVFINEDSFHADVDRQTFADLQRTAIGHVAFTGRIELCYGASGVRELVSYPAPNARSVLCMREGRQTAVALLADLNATTSTAPGSSPAPTVAGGRVKLNQWQFTGCRSERGVTSYLPLGLGAACTLQVQGNFSGQRVLSASFEYELEYPVGGVLAKLRVEGRDTYSAAGGGNVKLTPQGKTLSFTLPINVRARADRRYVRLGVIGTLVFADGTSKRVYETLNIQ
;
A
#
# COMPACT_ATOMS: atom_id res chain seq x y z
N MET A 1 26.97 -36.74 56.24
CA MET A 1 27.14 -36.19 54.88
C MET A 1 25.86 -36.46 54.10
N SER A 2 25.04 -35.42 53.94
CA SER A 2 23.71 -35.47 53.33
C SER A 2 23.83 -35.15 51.84
N ASN A 3 23.26 -35.98 50.96
CA ASN A 3 23.10 -35.66 49.54
C ASN A 3 21.64 -35.88 49.12
N PHE A 4 20.88 -34.78 49.18
CA PHE A 4 19.59 -34.58 48.53
C PHE A 4 19.78 -34.59 47.00
N ARG A 5 19.06 -35.45 46.27
CA ARG A 5 18.80 -35.25 44.84
C ARG A 5 17.31 -34.94 44.64
N ARG A 6 17.00 -33.64 44.46
CA ARG A 6 15.71 -33.13 44.02
C ARG A 6 15.59 -33.30 42.50
N ALA A 7 14.58 -34.02 42.05
CA ALA A 7 14.13 -33.97 40.66
C ALA A 7 13.30 -32.70 40.46
N PHE A 8 13.75 -31.84 39.54
CA PHE A 8 13.10 -30.58 39.19
C PHE A 8 12.07 -30.82 38.07
N LEU A 9 10.84 -30.35 38.31
CA LEU A 9 9.75 -30.30 37.35
C LEU A 9 10.09 -29.40 36.14
N LEU A 10 9.89 -29.92 34.93
CA LEU A 10 9.87 -29.15 33.68
C LEU A 10 8.45 -28.63 33.43
N LEU A 11 8.26 -27.32 33.49
CA LEU A 11 7.07 -26.60 33.00
C LEU A 11 7.37 -26.05 31.60
N PRO A 12 6.51 -26.26 30.58
CA PRO A 12 6.63 -25.53 29.33
C PRO A 12 5.97 -24.15 29.48
N LEU A 13 6.80 -23.11 29.47
CA LEU A 13 6.35 -21.72 29.25
C LEU A 13 5.79 -21.61 27.83
N PHE A 14 4.46 -21.52 27.73
CA PHE A 14 3.77 -21.10 26.51
C PHE A 14 4.08 -19.61 26.25
N SER A 15 5.03 -19.36 25.36
CA SER A 15 5.29 -18.03 24.81
C SER A 15 4.10 -17.59 23.96
N LEU A 16 3.27 -16.71 24.51
CA LEU A 16 2.32 -15.87 23.77
C LEU A 16 3.09 -14.97 22.80
N MET A 17 3.35 -15.47 21.59
CA MET A 17 3.73 -14.63 20.47
C MET A 17 2.49 -13.93 19.95
N CYS A 18 2.22 -12.73 20.46
CA CYS A 18 1.41 -11.74 19.77
C CYS A 18 2.05 -11.50 18.40
N SER A 19 1.44 -12.03 17.34
CA SER A 19 1.69 -11.59 15.97
C SER A 19 1.29 -10.13 15.87
N ALA A 20 2.25 -9.22 16.08
CA ALA A 20 2.10 -7.80 15.83
C ALA A 20 1.69 -7.64 14.36
N SER A 21 0.44 -7.28 14.15
CA SER A 21 -0.14 -6.97 12.84
C SER A 21 0.72 -5.93 12.13
N ALA A 22 1.02 -6.19 10.85
CA ALA A 22 1.91 -5.47 9.95
C ALA A 22 1.47 -4.02 9.60
N ALA A 23 1.14 -3.21 10.61
CA ALA A 23 0.88 -1.79 10.45
C ALA A 23 2.23 -1.03 10.51
N GLY A 24 2.60 -0.36 9.42
CA GLY A 24 3.81 0.45 9.37
C GLY A 24 3.76 1.68 10.30
N LEU A 25 4.91 2.32 10.52
CA LEU A 25 5.06 3.40 11.51
C LEU A 25 4.49 4.75 11.07
N LEU A 26 4.29 4.98 9.76
CA LEU A 26 3.85 6.26 9.23
C LEU A 26 2.44 6.60 9.75
N GLY A 27 2.23 7.84 10.19
CA GLY A 27 0.98 8.27 10.81
C GLY A 27 0.77 7.79 12.25
N THR A 28 1.67 6.98 12.80
CA THR A 28 1.61 6.50 14.19
C THR A 28 2.49 7.34 15.11
N ARG A 29 2.36 7.14 16.43
CA ARG A 29 3.24 7.73 17.46
C ARG A 29 4.42 6.84 17.81
N ALA A 30 4.60 5.72 17.11
CA ALA A 30 5.62 4.74 17.44
C ALA A 30 7.04 5.31 17.30
N SER A 31 7.97 4.70 18.02
CA SER A 31 9.37 5.09 17.99
C SER A 31 10.04 4.56 16.72
N PHE A 32 10.47 5.47 15.83
CA PHE A 32 11.31 5.11 14.69
C PHE A 32 12.66 4.55 15.13
N PHE A 33 13.24 5.08 16.21
CA PHE A 33 14.52 4.61 16.75
C PHE A 33 14.47 3.12 17.15
N ASN A 34 13.33 2.64 17.62
CA ASN A 34 13.14 1.25 18.02
C ASN A 34 12.66 0.34 16.86
N SER A 35 12.65 0.84 15.62
CA SER A 35 12.20 0.10 14.45
C SER A 35 13.20 -0.96 13.99
N ALA A 36 12.73 -1.91 13.16
CA ALA A 36 13.61 -2.86 12.49
C ALA A 36 14.64 -2.15 11.59
N PHE A 37 14.22 -1.09 10.90
CA PHE A 37 15.10 -0.24 10.10
C PHE A 37 16.27 0.29 10.92
N CYS A 38 16.01 0.91 12.07
CA CYS A 38 17.09 1.50 12.85
C CYS A 38 18.04 0.48 13.47
N ARG A 39 17.57 -0.73 13.77
CA ARG A 39 18.45 -1.84 14.17
C ARG A 39 19.34 -2.30 13.00
N GLN A 40 18.79 -2.39 11.79
CA GLN A 40 19.51 -2.84 10.61
C GLN A 40 20.58 -1.83 10.15
N TYR A 41 20.25 -0.54 10.17
CA TYR A 41 21.11 0.53 9.67
C TYR A 41 21.89 1.26 10.78
N ALA A 42 21.91 0.67 11.99
CA ALA A 42 22.61 1.17 13.16
C ALA A 42 22.38 2.68 13.43
N CYS A 43 21.12 3.09 13.49
CA CYS A 43 20.76 4.49 13.77
C CYS A 43 21.45 4.98 15.05
N GLY A 44 22.22 6.05 14.95
CA GLY A 44 22.74 6.78 16.11
C GLY A 44 21.64 7.59 16.84
N GLU A 45 22.04 8.29 17.89
CA GLU A 45 21.16 9.28 18.54
C GLU A 45 20.74 10.35 17.51
N PRO A 46 19.42 10.68 17.41
CA PRO A 46 18.98 11.62 16.39
C PRO A 46 19.40 13.04 16.72
N TYR A 47 19.87 13.76 15.70
CA TYR A 47 19.85 15.22 15.75
C TYR A 47 18.40 15.70 15.64
N ARG A 48 17.95 16.52 16.60
CA ARG A 48 16.57 17.01 16.67
C ARG A 48 16.53 18.53 16.48
N SER A 49 15.68 18.98 15.59
CA SER A 49 15.37 20.39 15.38
C SER A 49 13.86 20.55 15.22
N GLY A 50 13.19 20.91 16.32
CA GLY A 50 11.73 20.96 16.39
C GLY A 50 11.07 19.63 16.02
N GLN A 51 10.23 19.66 14.98
CA GLN A 51 9.51 18.51 14.43
C GLN A 51 10.41 17.53 13.68
N ASN A 52 11.64 17.92 13.34
CA ASN A 52 12.53 17.19 12.43
C ASN A 52 13.60 16.42 13.19
N TRP A 53 13.69 15.13 12.90
CA TRP A 53 14.54 14.17 13.58
C TRP A 53 15.40 13.45 12.54
N MET A 54 16.71 13.58 12.66
CA MET A 54 17.67 13.07 11.68
C MET A 54 18.56 12.00 12.30
N TYR A 55 18.58 10.83 11.68
CA TYR A 55 19.36 9.67 12.11
C TYR A 55 20.42 9.37 11.06
N ARG A 56 21.71 9.43 11.44
CA ARG A 56 22.78 8.95 10.57
C ARG A 56 22.71 7.43 10.46
N LEU A 57 22.82 6.93 9.24
CA LEU A 57 22.85 5.51 8.92
C LEU A 57 24.30 5.07 8.73
N ASN A 58 24.58 3.78 8.96
CA ASN A 58 25.89 3.19 8.67
C ASN A 58 26.24 3.14 7.17
N THR A 59 25.28 3.44 6.27
CA THR A 59 25.51 3.59 4.82
C THR A 59 26.16 4.92 4.45
N GLY A 60 26.18 5.90 5.37
CA GLY A 60 26.56 7.29 5.08
C GLY A 60 25.36 8.20 4.77
N ASP A 61 24.17 7.62 4.56
CA ASP A 61 22.93 8.36 4.36
C ASP A 61 22.32 8.85 5.68
N THR A 62 21.25 9.64 5.57
CA THR A 62 20.49 10.10 6.73
C THR A 62 19.03 9.74 6.60
N ALA A 63 18.47 9.03 7.59
CA ALA A 63 17.02 8.91 7.70
C ALA A 63 16.45 10.17 8.36
N PHE A 64 15.43 10.75 7.74
CA PHE A 64 14.75 11.95 8.20
C PHE A 64 13.31 11.63 8.56
N ILE A 65 12.92 12.00 9.78
CA ILE A 65 11.58 11.78 10.32
C ILE A 65 11.01 13.14 10.71
N ARG A 66 9.87 13.53 10.12
CA ARG A 66 9.10 14.68 10.61
C ARG A 66 7.91 14.22 11.40
N ARG A 67 7.69 14.85 12.56
CA ARG A 67 6.53 14.63 13.42
C ARG A 67 5.58 15.82 13.39
N GLU A 68 4.33 15.57 13.74
CA GLU A 68 3.27 16.59 13.84
C GLU A 68 3.62 17.69 14.85
N ASN A 69 4.32 17.33 15.92
CA ASN A 69 4.74 18.25 16.98
C ASN A 69 6.21 17.98 17.34
N ASN A 70 6.83 18.93 18.07
CA ASN A 70 8.22 18.81 18.57
C ASN A 70 8.42 17.70 19.62
N ASP A 71 7.36 16.99 20.01
CA ASP A 71 7.37 15.91 21.00
C ASP A 71 7.58 14.54 20.33
N ALA A 72 8.28 13.64 21.02
CA ALA A 72 8.40 12.22 20.71
C ALA A 72 7.03 11.53 20.55
N GLN A 73 5.99 12.05 21.21
CA GLN A 73 4.61 11.56 21.11
C GLN A 73 3.87 12.07 19.86
N GLY A 74 4.44 13.00 19.09
CA GLY A 74 3.85 13.47 17.84
C GLY A 74 3.77 12.35 16.80
N ARG A 75 2.70 12.33 15.99
CA ARG A 75 2.59 11.36 14.90
C ARG A 75 3.67 11.59 13.85
N ILE A 76 4.17 10.52 13.24
CA ILE A 76 5.13 10.62 12.14
C ILE A 76 4.38 11.02 10.87
N GLU A 77 4.67 12.20 10.34
CA GLU A 77 4.03 12.74 9.14
C GLU A 77 4.83 12.47 7.87
N LEU A 78 6.14 12.30 8.01
CA LEU A 78 7.03 12.08 6.89
C LEU A 78 8.19 11.21 7.34
N MET A 79 8.51 10.22 6.51
CA MET A 79 9.71 9.40 6.63
C MET A 79 10.48 9.48 5.32
N ALA A 80 11.75 9.87 5.36
CA ALA A 80 12.59 10.00 4.19
C ALA A 80 13.98 9.44 4.42
N VAL A 81 14.67 9.13 3.33
CA VAL A 81 16.12 8.93 3.31
C VAL A 81 16.70 10.05 2.46
N PHE A 82 17.68 10.75 3.03
CA PHE A 82 18.52 11.73 2.36
C PHE A 82 19.80 11.03 1.93
N ILE A 83 19.92 10.88 0.62
CA ILE A 83 21.06 10.27 -0.07
C ILE A 83 22.07 11.36 -0.33
N ASN A 84 23.31 11.14 0.10
CA ASN A 84 24.41 12.04 -0.23
C ASN A 84 24.90 11.73 -1.65
N GLU A 85 24.75 12.68 -2.58
CA GLU A 85 25.17 12.46 -3.98
C GLU A 85 26.69 12.30 -4.13
N ASP A 86 27.48 12.83 -3.18
CA ASP A 86 28.93 12.65 -3.15
C ASP A 86 29.33 11.20 -2.75
N SER A 87 28.38 10.36 -2.33
CA SER A 87 28.59 8.96 -1.90
C SER A 87 27.50 8.04 -2.47
N PHE A 88 27.19 8.23 -3.75
CA PHE A 88 26.12 7.53 -4.45
C PHE A 88 26.36 6.02 -4.58
N HIS A 89 25.42 5.21 -4.08
CA HIS A 89 25.44 3.75 -4.20
C HIS A 89 24.06 3.20 -4.58
N ALA A 90 23.71 3.27 -5.87
CA ALA A 90 22.41 2.88 -6.45
C ALA A 90 21.68 1.72 -5.75
N ASP A 91 22.35 0.57 -5.59
CA ASP A 91 21.72 -0.63 -5.04
C ASP A 91 21.53 -0.53 -3.52
N VAL A 92 22.48 0.09 -2.81
CA VAL A 92 22.36 0.37 -1.37
C VAL A 92 21.24 1.37 -1.12
N ASP A 93 21.15 2.42 -1.92
CA ASP A 93 20.14 3.47 -1.80
C ASP A 93 18.73 2.90 -2.05
N ARG A 94 18.56 2.09 -3.11
CA ARG A 94 17.30 1.41 -3.42
C ARG A 94 16.88 0.47 -2.31
N GLN A 95 17.82 -0.32 -1.79
CA GLN A 95 17.54 -1.27 -0.71
C GLN A 95 17.17 -0.54 0.59
N THR A 96 17.94 0.50 0.96
CA THR A 96 17.67 1.35 2.10
C THR A 96 16.29 1.98 1.99
N PHE A 97 15.94 2.52 0.82
CA PHE A 97 14.61 3.08 0.61
C PHE A 97 13.49 2.02 0.65
N ALA A 98 13.71 0.83 0.10
CA ALA A 98 12.74 -0.26 0.19
C ALA A 98 12.49 -0.70 1.65
N ASP A 99 13.54 -0.79 2.47
CA ASP A 99 13.41 -1.11 3.90
C ASP A 99 12.70 0.00 4.68
N LEU A 100 12.92 1.26 4.31
CA LEU A 100 12.18 2.39 4.87
C LEU A 100 10.69 2.26 4.54
N GLN A 101 10.33 1.93 3.28
CA GLN A 101 8.93 1.73 2.89
C GLN A 101 8.28 0.59 3.70
N ARG A 102 8.94 -0.57 3.83
CA ARG A 102 8.44 -1.68 4.66
C ARG A 102 8.20 -1.25 6.10
N THR A 103 9.09 -0.43 6.64
CA THR A 103 8.97 0.08 8.01
C THR A 103 7.85 1.12 8.13
N ALA A 104 7.69 1.98 7.14
CA ALA A 104 6.72 3.07 7.13
C ALA A 104 5.29 2.58 6.91
N ILE A 105 5.07 1.64 5.99
CA ILE A 105 3.73 1.25 5.52
C ILE A 105 3.49 -0.27 5.49
N GLY A 106 4.46 -1.10 5.88
CA GLY A 106 4.33 -2.56 5.96
C GLY A 106 4.76 -3.32 4.70
N HIS A 107 4.96 -2.65 3.57
CA HIS A 107 5.41 -3.23 2.30
C HIS A 107 6.21 -2.23 1.45
N VAL A 108 6.76 -2.69 0.32
CA VAL A 108 7.43 -1.82 -0.67
C VAL A 108 6.40 -1.44 -1.74
N ALA A 109 6.07 -0.16 -1.84
CA ALA A 109 5.10 0.34 -2.83
C ALA A 109 5.76 0.80 -4.13
N PHE A 110 6.99 1.33 -4.05
CA PHE A 110 7.79 1.72 -5.20
C PHE A 110 9.02 0.82 -5.32
N THR A 111 9.11 0.08 -6.43
CA THR A 111 10.26 -0.78 -6.80
C THR A 111 11.02 -0.23 -8.01
N GLY A 112 10.69 0.97 -8.47
CA GLY A 112 11.33 1.60 -9.61
C GLY A 112 12.70 2.18 -9.30
N ARG A 113 13.30 2.79 -10.31
CA ARG A 113 14.61 3.46 -10.22
C ARG A 113 14.48 4.81 -9.53
N ILE A 114 15.06 4.95 -8.35
CA ILE A 114 15.18 6.25 -7.65
C ILE A 114 16.25 7.14 -8.29
N GLU A 115 17.07 6.61 -9.21
CA GLU A 115 18.12 7.36 -9.89
C GLU A 115 17.59 8.56 -10.68
N LEU A 116 16.34 8.45 -11.11
CA LEU A 116 15.64 9.52 -11.81
C LEU A 116 15.35 10.75 -10.93
N CYS A 117 15.63 10.65 -9.63
CA CYS A 117 15.52 11.73 -8.65
C CYS A 117 16.84 12.49 -8.48
N TYR A 118 17.98 11.86 -8.83
CA TYR A 118 19.28 12.53 -8.79
C TYR A 118 19.30 13.60 -9.87
N GLY A 119 19.58 14.84 -9.48
CA GLY A 119 19.53 15.98 -10.40
C GLY A 119 18.12 16.47 -10.75
N ALA A 120 17.07 15.99 -10.08
CA ALA A 120 15.72 16.50 -10.31
C ALA A 120 15.66 18.00 -9.95
N SER A 121 15.08 18.81 -10.84
CA SER A 121 14.90 20.25 -10.63
C SER A 121 13.71 20.61 -9.75
N GLY A 122 12.97 19.61 -9.24
CA GLY A 122 11.79 19.81 -8.41
C GLY A 122 11.29 18.51 -7.78
N VAL A 123 10.16 18.62 -7.09
CA VAL A 123 9.49 17.47 -6.46
C VAL A 123 8.89 16.58 -7.53
N ARG A 124 9.18 15.28 -7.46
CA ARG A 124 8.64 14.25 -8.33
C ARG A 124 7.86 13.23 -7.51
N GLU A 125 6.59 13.06 -7.82
CA GLU A 125 5.80 11.97 -7.26
C GLU A 125 6.16 10.66 -7.95
N LEU A 126 6.52 9.65 -7.15
CA LEU A 126 6.88 8.30 -7.62
C LEU A 126 5.67 7.36 -7.53
N VAL A 127 4.88 7.48 -6.46
CA VAL A 127 3.65 6.71 -6.23
C VAL A 127 2.65 7.58 -5.49
N SER A 128 1.40 7.61 -5.96
CA SER A 128 0.29 8.21 -5.22
C SER A 128 -0.44 7.16 -4.38
N TYR A 129 -0.79 7.52 -3.15
CA TYR A 129 -1.53 6.71 -2.17
C TYR A 129 -1.03 5.26 -2.01
N PRO A 130 0.26 5.06 -1.65
CA PRO A 130 0.87 3.73 -1.57
C PRO A 130 0.29 2.83 -0.45
N ALA A 131 -0.36 3.43 0.56
CA ALA A 131 -1.00 2.73 1.68
C ALA A 131 -2.09 3.63 2.32
N PRO A 132 -3.02 3.08 3.12
CA PRO A 132 -4.11 3.86 3.74
C PRO A 132 -3.64 5.01 4.64
N ASN A 133 -2.47 4.88 5.25
CA ASN A 133 -1.84 5.89 6.10
C ASN A 133 -0.83 6.79 5.35
N ALA A 134 -0.70 6.63 4.03
CA ALA A 134 0.33 7.26 3.22
C ALA A 134 -0.28 7.96 1.99
N ARG A 135 -0.03 9.25 1.86
CA ARG A 135 -0.50 10.07 0.74
C ARG A 135 0.32 9.86 -0.53
N SER A 136 1.63 9.83 -0.43
CA SER A 136 2.51 9.68 -1.60
C SER A 136 3.91 9.21 -1.22
N VAL A 137 4.55 8.57 -2.19
CA VAL A 137 6.01 8.46 -2.28
C VAL A 137 6.47 9.53 -3.27
N LEU A 138 7.39 10.38 -2.85
CA LEU A 138 7.99 11.39 -3.71
C LEU A 138 9.50 11.43 -3.54
N CYS A 139 10.15 12.10 -4.47
CA CYS A 139 11.54 12.47 -4.31
C CYS A 139 11.76 13.92 -4.72
N MET A 140 12.81 14.51 -4.18
CA MET A 140 13.25 15.86 -4.54
C MET A 140 14.74 15.98 -4.29
N ARG A 141 15.40 16.87 -5.04
CA ARG A 141 16.77 17.26 -4.78
C ARG A 141 16.80 18.53 -3.95
N GLU A 142 17.61 18.52 -2.90
CA GLU A 142 17.90 19.70 -2.07
C GLU A 142 19.42 19.88 -2.00
N GLY A 143 19.94 20.83 -2.79
CA GLY A 143 21.39 21.07 -2.90
C GLY A 143 22.16 19.85 -3.44
N ARG A 144 22.96 19.23 -2.57
CA ARG A 144 23.77 18.02 -2.87
C ARG A 144 23.15 16.73 -2.35
N GLN A 145 21.92 16.79 -1.84
CA GLN A 145 21.21 15.63 -1.33
C GLN A 145 19.99 15.36 -2.18
N THR A 146 19.67 14.08 -2.33
CA THR A 146 18.40 13.63 -2.88
C THR A 146 17.58 13.00 -1.78
N ALA A 147 16.41 13.58 -1.53
CA ALA A 147 15.44 13.04 -0.60
C ALA A 147 14.47 12.12 -1.32
N VAL A 148 14.26 10.92 -0.81
CA VAL A 148 13.15 10.05 -1.19
C VAL A 148 12.27 9.83 0.03
N ALA A 149 11.01 10.23 -0.05
CA ALA A 149 10.13 10.42 1.09
C ALA A 149 8.78 9.71 0.93
N LEU A 150 8.26 9.20 2.04
CA LEU A 150 6.88 8.80 2.22
C LEU A 150 6.16 9.85 3.07
N LEU A 151 5.06 10.38 2.56
CA LEU A 151 4.23 11.34 3.29
C LEU A 151 3.00 10.63 3.84
N ALA A 152 2.69 10.89 5.10
CA ALA A 152 1.47 10.44 5.73
C ALA A 152 0.26 11.13 5.10
N ASP A 153 -0.86 10.41 5.02
CA ASP A 153 -2.14 11.05 4.78
C ASP A 153 -2.70 11.53 6.13
N LEU A 154 -2.47 12.81 6.45
CA LEU A 154 -2.85 13.34 7.76
C LEU A 154 -4.37 13.30 8.00
N ASN A 155 -5.17 13.33 6.94
CA ASN A 155 -6.63 13.20 7.02
C ASN A 155 -7.07 11.76 7.29
N ALA A 156 -6.29 10.77 6.86
CA ALA A 156 -6.46 9.39 7.26
C ALA A 156 -5.97 9.14 8.70
N THR A 157 -4.97 9.90 9.17
CA THR A 157 -4.37 9.71 10.52
C THR A 157 -5.08 10.45 11.65
N THR A 158 -5.95 11.43 11.36
CA THR A 158 -6.92 12.01 12.32
C THR A 158 -8.09 11.08 12.60
N SER A 159 -8.30 10.05 11.76
CA SER A 159 -9.04 8.87 12.18
C SER A 159 -8.19 8.14 13.22
N THR A 160 -8.42 8.49 14.49
CA THR A 160 -8.05 7.68 15.64
C THR A 160 -8.24 6.22 15.26
N ALA A 161 -7.21 5.37 15.49
CA ALA A 161 -7.50 3.97 15.78
C ALA A 161 -8.67 4.01 16.77
N PRO A 162 -9.82 3.34 16.50
CA PRO A 162 -10.98 3.51 17.33
C PRO A 162 -10.53 3.23 18.75
N GLY A 163 -10.50 4.29 19.57
CA GLY A 163 -10.50 4.12 21.01
C GLY A 163 -11.68 3.19 21.26
N SER A 164 -11.51 2.23 22.15
CA SER A 164 -12.58 1.42 22.70
C SER A 164 -13.59 2.34 23.41
N SER A 165 -14.35 3.12 22.65
CA SER A 165 -15.68 3.54 23.02
C SER A 165 -16.56 2.29 22.90
N PRO A 166 -17.52 2.11 23.83
CA PRO A 166 -18.43 0.99 23.74
C PRO A 166 -19.05 1.01 22.35
N ALA A 167 -18.90 -0.10 21.62
CA ALA A 167 -19.55 -0.26 20.34
C ALA A 167 -21.03 0.14 20.52
N PRO A 168 -21.62 0.96 19.63
CA PRO A 168 -23.05 0.85 19.47
C PRO A 168 -23.28 -0.60 19.09
N THR A 169 -24.09 -1.30 19.87
CA THR A 169 -24.47 -2.69 19.63
C THR A 169 -25.21 -2.76 18.30
N VAL A 170 -24.47 -2.74 17.19
CA VAL A 170 -24.97 -3.01 15.85
C VAL A 170 -24.78 -4.50 15.67
N ALA A 171 -25.90 -5.21 15.68
CA ALA A 171 -25.97 -6.66 15.54
C ALA A 171 -24.98 -7.18 14.49
N GLY A 172 -24.07 -8.04 14.94
CA GLY A 172 -22.97 -8.55 14.15
C GLY A 172 -23.44 -9.33 12.93
N GLY A 173 -23.04 -8.86 11.75
CA GLY A 173 -23.01 -9.65 10.53
C GLY A 173 -21.64 -9.51 9.87
N ARG A 174 -20.99 -10.62 9.56
CA ARG A 174 -19.68 -10.62 8.88
C ARG A 174 -19.84 -10.17 7.42
N VAL A 175 -18.95 -9.31 6.93
CA VAL A 175 -18.91 -8.94 5.50
C VAL A 175 -18.74 -10.21 4.65
N LYS A 176 -19.66 -10.42 3.70
CA LYS A 176 -19.65 -11.54 2.76
C LYS A 176 -19.89 -11.03 1.34
N LEU A 177 -18.99 -11.36 0.43
CA LEU A 177 -19.18 -11.15 -0.99
C LEU A 177 -19.90 -12.38 -1.56
N ASN A 178 -20.94 -12.17 -2.33
CA ASN A 178 -21.78 -13.24 -2.88
C ASN A 178 -21.55 -13.42 -4.38
N GLN A 179 -21.41 -12.31 -5.11
CA GLN A 179 -21.26 -12.31 -6.56
C GLN A 179 -20.42 -11.10 -6.96
N TRP A 180 -19.66 -11.25 -8.03
CA TRP A 180 -18.99 -10.15 -8.71
C TRP A 180 -19.03 -10.43 -10.21
N GLN A 181 -19.18 -9.39 -11.02
CA GLN A 181 -19.23 -9.51 -12.48
C GLN A 181 -19.06 -8.15 -13.16
N PHE A 182 -18.56 -8.15 -14.39
CA PHE A 182 -18.63 -6.95 -15.24
C PHE A 182 -20.03 -6.77 -15.81
N THR A 183 -20.57 -5.56 -15.73
CA THR A 183 -21.87 -5.23 -16.34
C THR A 183 -21.76 -4.47 -17.66
N GLY A 184 -20.57 -3.93 -17.96
CA GLY A 184 -20.29 -3.33 -19.25
C GLY A 184 -19.06 -2.42 -19.23
N CYS A 185 -18.62 -2.05 -20.42
CA CYS A 185 -17.52 -1.16 -20.71
C CYS A 185 -18.00 -0.04 -21.63
N ARG A 186 -17.83 1.20 -21.19
CA ARG A 186 -18.11 2.40 -21.99
C ARG A 186 -16.82 2.90 -22.62
N SER A 187 -16.79 3.03 -23.93
CA SER A 187 -15.70 3.64 -24.70
C SER A 187 -16.27 4.64 -25.72
N GLU A 188 -15.39 5.23 -26.54
CA GLU A 188 -15.79 6.08 -27.68
C GLU A 188 -16.66 5.34 -28.71
N ARG A 189 -16.61 3.99 -28.74
CA ARG A 189 -17.47 3.15 -29.60
C ARG A 189 -18.85 2.87 -29.01
N GLY A 190 -19.13 3.33 -27.79
CA GLY A 190 -20.37 3.06 -27.07
C GLY A 190 -20.19 2.10 -25.88
N VAL A 191 -21.31 1.52 -25.43
CA VAL A 191 -21.36 0.60 -24.28
C VAL A 191 -21.40 -0.84 -24.80
N THR A 192 -20.49 -1.68 -24.30
CA THR A 192 -20.32 -3.08 -24.71
C THR A 192 -20.19 -3.98 -23.49
N SER A 193 -20.43 -5.29 -23.63
CA SER A 193 -20.23 -6.29 -22.55
C SER A 193 -18.79 -6.83 -22.48
N TYR A 194 -17.90 -6.33 -23.32
CA TYR A 194 -16.51 -6.75 -23.46
C TYR A 194 -15.58 -5.52 -23.45
N LEU A 195 -14.29 -5.74 -23.27
CA LEU A 195 -13.29 -4.69 -23.38
C LEU A 195 -12.91 -4.50 -24.87
N PRO A 196 -13.14 -3.32 -25.48
CA PRO A 196 -12.68 -3.06 -26.83
C PRO A 196 -11.15 -2.96 -26.87
N LEU A 197 -10.51 -3.75 -27.72
CA LEU A 197 -9.07 -3.74 -27.89
C LEU A 197 -8.59 -2.41 -28.51
N GLY A 198 -7.50 -1.87 -27.96
CA GLY A 198 -6.85 -0.65 -28.47
C GLY A 198 -7.52 0.65 -28.06
N LEU A 199 -8.57 0.61 -27.24
CA LEU A 199 -9.28 1.79 -26.76
C LEU A 199 -9.29 1.85 -25.24
N GLY A 200 -9.27 3.08 -24.71
CA GLY A 200 -9.59 3.33 -23.32
C GLY A 200 -11.09 3.12 -23.08
N ALA A 201 -11.44 2.36 -22.04
CA ALA A 201 -12.81 2.09 -21.66
C ALA A 201 -12.98 2.21 -20.14
N ALA A 202 -14.13 2.71 -19.71
CA ALA A 202 -14.58 2.68 -18.33
C ALA A 202 -15.45 1.43 -18.13
N CYS A 203 -14.91 0.41 -17.47
CA CYS A 203 -15.59 -0.86 -17.23
C CYS A 203 -16.14 -0.95 -15.81
N THR A 204 -17.41 -1.32 -15.67
CA THR A 204 -18.06 -1.42 -14.37
C THR A 204 -17.99 -2.86 -13.84
N LEU A 205 -17.23 -3.06 -12.76
CA LEU A 205 -17.24 -4.26 -11.95
C LEU A 205 -18.25 -4.09 -10.82
N GLN A 206 -19.32 -4.87 -10.84
CA GLN A 206 -20.27 -4.94 -9.74
C GLN A 206 -19.86 -6.03 -8.76
N VAL A 207 -19.89 -5.71 -7.47
CA VAL A 207 -19.70 -6.65 -6.38
C VAL A 207 -20.93 -6.61 -5.50
N GLN A 208 -21.65 -7.72 -5.41
CA GLN A 208 -22.82 -7.87 -4.57
C GLN A 208 -22.46 -8.63 -3.30
N GLY A 209 -23.03 -8.21 -2.18
CA GLY A 209 -22.71 -8.82 -0.90
C GLY A 209 -23.66 -8.45 0.22
N ASN A 210 -23.45 -9.10 1.36
CA ASN A 210 -23.93 -8.61 2.63
C ASN A 210 -22.80 -7.85 3.31
N PHE A 211 -22.96 -6.53 3.42
CA PHE A 211 -21.95 -5.67 4.02
C PHE A 211 -22.26 -5.32 5.47
N SER A 212 -23.44 -5.67 6.00
CA SER A 212 -23.78 -5.43 7.43
C SER A 212 -23.52 -4.00 7.90
N GLY A 213 -23.84 -3.00 7.08
CA GLY A 213 -23.58 -1.59 7.36
C GLY A 213 -22.12 -1.14 7.18
N GLN A 214 -21.20 -2.04 6.84
CA GLN A 214 -19.81 -1.71 6.57
C GLN A 214 -19.65 -1.07 5.20
N ARG A 215 -18.97 0.07 5.17
CA ARG A 215 -18.55 0.74 3.93
C ARG A 215 -17.17 0.27 3.49
N VAL A 216 -16.90 0.33 2.19
CA VAL A 216 -15.54 0.18 1.65
C VAL A 216 -14.74 1.43 1.97
N LEU A 217 -13.58 1.28 2.61
CA LEU A 217 -12.64 2.37 2.87
C LEU A 217 -11.64 2.53 1.73
N SER A 218 -11.16 1.42 1.19
CA SER A 218 -10.26 1.42 0.04
C SER A 218 -10.44 0.18 -0.81
N ALA A 219 -10.07 0.29 -2.09
CA ALA A 219 -9.97 -0.84 -2.98
C ALA A 219 -8.75 -0.72 -3.88
N SER A 220 -8.20 -1.86 -4.27
CA SER A 220 -7.11 -1.96 -5.24
C SER A 220 -7.42 -3.02 -6.29
N PHE A 221 -7.08 -2.74 -7.53
CA PHE A 221 -7.34 -3.61 -8.67
C PHE A 221 -6.07 -3.80 -9.48
N GLU A 222 -5.70 -5.06 -9.66
CA GLU A 222 -4.54 -5.44 -10.44
C GLU A 222 -4.97 -6.37 -11.58
N TYR A 223 -4.18 -6.44 -12.63
CA TYR A 223 -4.64 -6.99 -13.89
C TYR A 223 -3.75 -8.11 -14.43
N GLU A 224 -4.35 -9.07 -15.11
CA GLU A 224 -3.68 -10.14 -15.83
C GLU A 224 -4.29 -10.26 -17.23
N LEU A 225 -3.47 -10.29 -18.27
CA LEU A 225 -3.90 -10.53 -19.64
C LEU A 225 -3.76 -12.00 -20.00
N GLU A 226 -4.76 -12.56 -20.67
CA GLU A 226 -4.70 -13.91 -21.22
C GLU A 226 -4.59 -13.86 -22.74
N TYR A 227 -3.73 -14.72 -23.30
CA TYR A 227 -3.53 -14.85 -24.75
C TYR A 227 -3.19 -16.31 -25.11
N PRO A 228 -3.61 -16.80 -26.29
CA PRO A 228 -3.34 -18.17 -26.71
C PRO A 228 -1.88 -18.33 -27.16
N VAL A 229 -1.23 -19.37 -26.67
CA VAL A 229 0.12 -19.82 -27.09
C VAL A 229 0.09 -21.34 -27.21
N GLY A 230 0.31 -21.87 -28.43
CA GLY A 230 0.34 -23.32 -28.65
C GLY A 230 -0.94 -24.06 -28.21
N GLY A 231 -2.11 -23.42 -28.31
CA GLY A 231 -3.40 -23.99 -27.88
C GLY A 231 -3.72 -23.84 -26.39
N VAL A 232 -2.84 -23.25 -25.58
CA VAL A 232 -3.05 -22.99 -24.14
C VAL A 232 -3.16 -21.49 -23.88
N LEU A 233 -3.97 -21.07 -22.90
CA LEU A 233 -4.03 -19.67 -22.47
C LEU A 233 -2.85 -19.35 -21.53
N ALA A 234 -1.92 -18.54 -22.01
CA ALA A 234 -0.85 -17.97 -21.21
C ALA A 234 -1.32 -16.70 -20.49
N LYS A 235 -0.81 -16.47 -19.28
CA LYS A 235 -1.11 -15.28 -18.47
C LYS A 235 0.07 -14.31 -18.45
N LEU A 236 -0.22 -13.02 -18.57
CA LEU A 236 0.74 -11.94 -18.46
C LEU A 236 0.26 -10.96 -17.39
N ARG A 237 1.06 -10.76 -16.36
CA ARG A 237 0.79 -9.74 -15.35
C ARG A 237 0.95 -8.35 -15.95
N VAL A 238 -0.02 -7.48 -15.73
CA VAL A 238 0.08 -6.06 -16.11
C VAL A 238 0.63 -5.29 -14.92
N GLU A 239 1.65 -4.47 -15.17
CA GLU A 239 2.22 -3.60 -14.14
C GLU A 239 1.28 -2.44 -13.80
N GLY A 240 1.34 -1.99 -12.55
CA GLY A 240 0.45 -0.96 -12.03
C GLY A 240 -0.82 -1.53 -11.39
N ARG A 241 -1.60 -0.62 -10.82
CA ARG A 241 -2.78 -0.93 -10.03
C ARG A 241 -3.71 0.28 -10.02
N ASP A 242 -4.99 0.02 -10.14
CA ASP A 242 -6.01 1.04 -9.99
C ASP A 242 -6.55 1.05 -8.56
N THR A 243 -6.86 2.23 -8.04
CA THR A 243 -7.23 2.39 -6.63
C THR A 243 -8.47 3.25 -6.44
N TYR A 244 -9.21 2.92 -5.38
CA TYR A 244 -10.28 3.73 -4.82
C TYR A 244 -9.97 4.04 -3.35
N SER A 245 -10.26 5.26 -2.92
CA SER A 245 -10.21 5.68 -1.51
C SER A 245 -11.47 6.45 -1.13
N ALA A 246 -12.07 6.09 0.00
CA ALA A 246 -13.20 6.82 0.58
C ALA A 246 -12.84 8.24 1.04
N ALA A 247 -11.56 8.52 1.28
CA ALA A 247 -11.05 9.86 1.61
C ALA A 247 -10.87 10.76 0.37
N GLY A 248 -11.17 10.24 -0.83
CA GLY A 248 -10.87 10.88 -2.10
C GLY A 248 -9.51 10.44 -2.67
N GLY A 249 -9.36 10.57 -3.99
CA GLY A 249 -8.19 10.10 -4.73
C GLY A 249 -8.38 8.74 -5.40
N GLY A 250 -7.36 8.30 -6.13
CA GLY A 250 -7.40 7.12 -6.99
C GLY A 250 -8.10 7.38 -8.33
N ASN A 251 -7.99 6.43 -9.24
CA ASN A 251 -8.56 6.47 -10.59
C ASN A 251 -9.82 5.61 -10.74
N VAL A 252 -10.21 4.88 -9.70
CA VAL A 252 -11.45 4.09 -9.64
C VAL A 252 -12.55 4.87 -8.95
N LYS A 253 -13.72 4.90 -9.58
CA LYS A 253 -14.94 5.45 -8.96
C LYS A 253 -15.76 4.34 -8.33
N LEU A 254 -16.16 4.51 -7.07
CA LEU A 254 -17.13 3.63 -6.41
C LEU A 254 -18.50 4.30 -6.35
N THR A 255 -19.53 3.55 -6.73
CA THR A 255 -20.94 3.90 -6.52
C THR A 255 -21.61 2.79 -5.71
N PRO A 256 -21.86 3.01 -4.40
CA PRO A 256 -22.58 2.05 -3.57
C PRO A 256 -24.10 2.19 -3.79
N GLN A 257 -24.81 1.07 -3.88
CA GLN A 257 -26.26 1.02 -4.00
C GLN A 257 -26.81 -0.20 -3.25
N GLY A 258 -27.27 0.02 -2.01
CA GLY A 258 -27.80 -1.05 -1.15
C GLY A 258 -26.78 -2.16 -0.91
N LYS A 259 -27.03 -3.35 -1.48
CA LYS A 259 -26.17 -4.55 -1.40
C LYS A 259 -25.17 -4.68 -2.55
N THR A 260 -25.06 -3.66 -3.39
CA THR A 260 -24.19 -3.64 -4.58
C THR A 260 -23.16 -2.53 -4.48
N LEU A 261 -21.91 -2.86 -4.81
CA LEU A 261 -20.81 -1.92 -4.98
C LEU A 261 -20.43 -1.91 -6.46
N SER A 262 -20.54 -0.76 -7.12
CA SER A 262 -20.14 -0.63 -8.53
C SER A 262 -18.82 0.12 -8.63
N PHE A 263 -17.76 -0.58 -9.04
CA PHE A 263 -16.44 0.00 -9.29
C PHE A 263 -16.29 0.30 -10.79
N THR A 264 -16.01 1.55 -11.15
CA THR A 264 -15.69 1.94 -12.52
C THR A 264 -14.18 1.96 -12.70
N LEU A 265 -13.67 1.00 -13.44
CA LEU A 265 -12.25 0.78 -13.70
C LEU A 265 -11.85 1.42 -15.03
N PRO A 266 -10.80 2.27 -15.07
CA PRO A 266 -10.26 2.82 -16.30
C PRO A 266 -9.29 1.82 -16.94
N ILE A 267 -9.74 1.12 -17.98
CA ILE A 267 -8.99 0.02 -18.59
C ILE A 267 -8.59 0.39 -20.02
N ASN A 268 -7.33 0.16 -20.37
CA ASN A 268 -6.85 0.25 -21.75
C ASN A 268 -5.90 -0.91 -22.03
N VAL A 269 -6.27 -1.76 -22.98
CA VAL A 269 -5.39 -2.83 -23.48
C VAL A 269 -4.95 -2.47 -24.88
N ARG A 270 -3.64 -2.22 -25.03
CA ARG A 270 -3.05 -1.87 -26.32
C ARG A 270 -3.13 -3.06 -27.28
N ALA A 271 -3.52 -2.78 -28.52
CA ALA A 271 -3.38 -3.74 -29.61
C ALA A 271 -1.89 -4.04 -29.88
N ARG A 272 -1.59 -5.30 -30.19
CA ARG A 272 -0.25 -5.80 -30.44
C ARG A 272 -0.27 -6.68 -31.68
N ALA A 273 0.71 -6.50 -32.56
CA ALA A 273 0.83 -7.31 -33.78
C ALA A 273 1.36 -8.73 -33.47
N ASP A 274 2.18 -8.85 -32.42
CA ASP A 274 2.83 -10.10 -32.00
C ASP A 274 1.96 -10.96 -31.08
N ARG A 275 0.90 -10.40 -30.48
CA ARG A 275 0.07 -11.09 -29.46
C ARG A 275 -1.37 -10.63 -29.51
N ARG A 276 -2.30 -11.61 -29.51
CA ARG A 276 -3.74 -11.35 -29.42
C ARG A 276 -4.24 -11.66 -28.02
N TYR A 277 -4.55 -10.62 -27.24
CA TYR A 277 -5.20 -10.79 -25.94
C TYR A 277 -6.67 -11.15 -26.12
N VAL A 278 -7.15 -12.11 -25.32
CA VAL A 278 -8.52 -12.62 -25.40
C VAL A 278 -9.32 -12.39 -24.12
N ARG A 279 -8.64 -12.27 -22.96
CA ARG A 279 -9.27 -11.94 -21.68
C ARG A 279 -8.39 -11.04 -20.83
N LEU A 280 -9.04 -10.28 -19.95
CA LEU A 280 -8.44 -9.54 -18.85
C LEU A 280 -8.98 -10.10 -17.54
N GLY A 281 -8.12 -10.69 -16.72
CA GLY A 281 -8.40 -11.01 -15.32
C GLY A 281 -8.19 -9.78 -14.44
N VAL A 282 -9.15 -9.48 -13.57
CA VAL A 282 -9.12 -8.38 -12.61
C VAL A 282 -9.12 -8.96 -11.21
N ILE A 283 -8.07 -8.65 -10.45
CA ILE A 283 -7.89 -9.07 -9.05
C ILE A 283 -8.15 -7.87 -8.17
N GLY A 284 -9.31 -7.83 -7.53
CA GLY A 284 -9.70 -6.77 -6.61
C GLY A 284 -9.40 -7.14 -5.16
N THR A 285 -8.89 -6.20 -4.36
CA THR A 285 -8.83 -6.29 -2.90
C THR A 285 -9.60 -5.13 -2.30
N LEU A 286 -10.64 -5.43 -1.52
CA LEU A 286 -11.55 -4.49 -0.89
C LEU A 286 -11.31 -4.47 0.61
N VAL A 287 -11.11 -3.29 1.19
CA VAL A 287 -10.93 -3.08 2.64
C VAL A 287 -12.17 -2.37 3.18
N PHE A 288 -12.81 -2.98 4.17
CA PHE A 288 -14.03 -2.47 4.79
C PHE A 288 -13.74 -1.74 6.11
N ALA A 289 -14.72 -0.97 6.59
CA ALA A 289 -14.59 -0.14 7.78
C ALA A 289 -14.38 -0.95 9.09
N ASP A 290 -14.79 -2.22 9.12
CA ASP A 290 -14.50 -3.16 10.20
C ASP A 290 -13.07 -3.73 10.15
N GLY A 291 -12.24 -3.27 9.20
CA GLY A 291 -10.90 -3.78 8.93
C GLY A 291 -10.88 -5.08 8.13
N THR A 292 -12.03 -5.66 7.80
CA THR A 292 -12.09 -6.88 7.01
C THR A 292 -11.59 -6.61 5.59
N SER A 293 -10.71 -7.49 5.09
CA SER A 293 -10.26 -7.49 3.70
C SER A 293 -10.89 -8.63 2.92
N LYS A 294 -11.38 -8.35 1.71
CA LYS A 294 -11.97 -9.34 0.79
C LYS A 294 -11.34 -9.24 -0.58
N ARG A 295 -11.12 -10.40 -1.21
CA ARG A 295 -10.61 -10.48 -2.58
C ARG A 295 -11.72 -10.88 -3.54
N VAL A 296 -11.71 -10.31 -4.74
CA VAL A 296 -12.55 -10.69 -5.87
C VAL A 296 -11.66 -10.97 -7.08
N TYR A 297 -12.08 -11.91 -7.92
CA TYR A 297 -11.42 -12.20 -9.17
C TYR A 297 -12.46 -12.36 -10.26
N GLU A 298 -12.43 -11.48 -11.25
CA GLU A 298 -13.35 -11.51 -12.38
C GLU A 298 -12.61 -11.46 -13.71
N THR A 299 -13.15 -12.09 -14.74
CA THR A 299 -12.60 -12.03 -16.09
C THR A 299 -13.48 -11.20 -17.01
N LEU A 300 -12.85 -10.49 -17.94
CA LEU A 300 -13.51 -9.69 -18.96
C LEU A 300 -12.98 -10.09 -20.33
N ASN A 301 -13.86 -10.46 -21.25
CA ASN A 301 -13.46 -10.79 -22.61
C ASN A 301 -12.96 -9.54 -23.34
N ILE A 302 -11.98 -9.72 -24.23
CA ILE A 302 -11.41 -8.65 -25.06
C ILE A 302 -11.80 -8.89 -26.51
N GLN A 303 -12.32 -7.86 -27.21
CA GLN A 303 -12.70 -7.94 -28.63
C GLN A 303 -12.26 -6.71 -29.42
#